data_AF-A0A6A6KQR5-F1
#
_entry.id   AF-A0A6A6KQR5-F1
#
_cell.length_a   1.000
_cell.length_b   1.000
_cell.length_c   1.000
_cell.angle_alpha   90.00
_cell.angle_beta   90.00
_cell.angle_gamma   90.00
#
_symmetry.space_group_name_H-M   'P 1'
#
loop_
_entity.id
_entity.type
_entity.pdbx_description
1 polymer ?
#
loop_
_entity_poly.entity_id
_entity_poly.type
_entity_poly.pdbx_seq_one_letter_code
_entity_poly.pdbx_strand_id
1 'polypeptide(L)'
;MSPIQNFEQHSSHLAELDLPIQTRLQMTMEVRDGLEIAHTAEYLNFLKCYFQAFSVILLQITKPQFIDNPEHKLRNFVVEILNRLPHSEVIRPFVQDLLRAFRENRDEIWLEHAVSCFLQGMKFGVSNSRSHLAQVLYLLSFDTPNEPVGRALDKYLNQIPHWVWLSWIPQLFLSLQRVEAPHCKLVLLKIATVYPQALYYWLRTYLFERQDVANKSELGRLAMAQQRMQQNVSGSGSLGISDGMQGNLKGLQAQQLRAVSMQGMTDLCNKILQLSMKVVLLTEIGSRFVTLPEERLLAVVNALHHRWYKYPTATTEEVPQSLKKELSGVCRACFSADADTFAAILKLEEESRVLRDFNVVDVEVPGQYFSTQVRMVEDDLMYGTFLKVYENHCARNDREADLPITYFKEQLNQAISGPISRGRFPNKIPFAKNTGKFFQTDFHPAYDANGMIEFNEPVPSCLTRNMQAFFSHFGVEGFIVSTMCAAAQAVVSPKQSQHLWHQLTMFFRDELLSWSLRGVTELVEAALTPRNLRMMDPAWHPWS
;
A
#
# COMPACT_ATOMS: atom_id res chain seq x y z
N MET A 1 -27.03 19.79 -45.15
CA MET A 1 -27.31 19.90 -43.70
C MET A 1 -26.76 21.24 -43.25
N SER A 2 -27.62 22.11 -42.71
CA SER A 2 -27.21 23.44 -42.24
C SER A 2 -26.36 23.28 -40.98
N PRO A 3 -25.26 24.05 -40.80
CA PRO A 3 -24.46 23.96 -39.58
C PRO A 3 -25.30 24.36 -38.36
N ILE A 4 -25.14 23.63 -37.25
CA ILE A 4 -25.85 23.90 -35.99
C ILE A 4 -25.45 25.30 -35.51
N GLN A 5 -26.39 26.24 -35.54
CA GLN A 5 -26.12 27.65 -35.21
C GLN A 5 -26.14 27.93 -33.70
N ASN A 6 -26.84 27.11 -32.91
CA ASN A 6 -26.94 27.25 -31.46
C ASN A 6 -26.84 25.90 -30.74
N PHE A 7 -25.64 25.60 -30.21
CA PHE A 7 -25.35 24.33 -29.53
C PHE A 7 -26.15 24.13 -28.24
N GLU A 8 -26.46 25.20 -27.51
CA GLU A 8 -27.13 25.12 -26.21
C GLU A 8 -28.61 24.74 -26.36
N GLN A 9 -29.30 25.34 -27.33
CA GLN A 9 -30.69 24.98 -27.63
C GLN A 9 -30.80 23.56 -28.20
N HIS A 10 -29.88 23.21 -29.11
CA HIS A 10 -29.86 21.88 -29.70
C HIS A 10 -29.57 20.79 -28.67
N SER A 11 -28.61 21.01 -27.76
CA SER A 11 -28.28 20.02 -26.72
C SER A 11 -29.36 19.92 -25.64
N SER A 12 -30.00 21.03 -25.27
CA SER A 12 -31.10 21.04 -24.31
C SER A 12 -32.29 20.23 -24.81
N HIS A 13 -32.69 20.44 -26.07
CA HIS A 13 -33.75 19.66 -26.70
C HIS A 13 -33.40 18.18 -26.84
N LEU A 14 -32.12 17.86 -27.09
CA LEU A 14 -31.64 16.48 -27.12
C LEU A 14 -31.73 15.77 -25.75
N ALA A 15 -31.65 16.52 -24.65
CA ALA A 15 -31.68 16.01 -23.28
C ALA A 15 -33.09 15.84 -22.69
N GLU A 16 -34.14 16.39 -23.32
CA GLU A 16 -35.53 16.26 -22.87
C GLU A 16 -36.01 14.81 -22.92
N LEU A 17 -36.64 14.30 -21.85
CA LEU A 17 -36.97 12.87 -21.70
C LEU A 17 -38.13 12.39 -22.59
N ASP A 18 -39.06 13.27 -22.97
CA ASP A 18 -40.26 12.93 -23.75
C ASP A 18 -40.04 12.86 -25.27
N LEU A 19 -38.82 13.13 -25.75
CA LEU A 19 -38.54 13.15 -27.19
C LEU A 19 -38.56 11.74 -27.82
N PRO A 20 -39.19 11.55 -29.00
CA PRO A 20 -39.16 10.29 -29.73
C PRO A 20 -37.73 9.85 -30.11
N ILE A 21 -37.45 8.54 -30.00
CA ILE A 21 -36.12 7.95 -30.28
C ILE A 21 -35.66 8.24 -31.72
N GLN A 22 -36.57 8.23 -32.70
CA GLN A 22 -36.25 8.54 -34.10
C GLN A 22 -35.81 10.00 -34.30
N THR A 23 -36.43 10.94 -33.60
CA THR A 23 -36.03 12.35 -33.65
C THR A 23 -34.68 12.55 -32.99
N ARG A 24 -34.42 11.90 -31.85
CA ARG A 24 -33.08 11.91 -31.21
C ARG A 24 -32.00 11.32 -32.11
N LEU A 25 -32.32 10.24 -32.84
CA LEU A 25 -31.38 9.61 -33.77
C LEU A 25 -30.97 10.58 -34.86
N GLN A 26 -31.93 11.29 -35.47
CA GLN A 26 -31.67 12.30 -36.50
C GLN A 26 -30.80 13.45 -35.97
N MET A 27 -31.15 13.99 -34.80
CA MET A 27 -30.36 15.06 -34.15
C MET A 27 -28.94 14.61 -33.81
N THR A 28 -28.76 13.36 -33.38
CA THR A 28 -27.43 12.81 -33.06
C THR A 28 -26.61 12.58 -34.33
N MET A 29 -27.24 12.16 -35.43
CA MET A 29 -26.58 12.05 -36.74
C MET A 29 -26.04 13.39 -37.23
N GLU A 30 -26.81 14.47 -37.06
CA GLU A 30 -26.36 15.83 -37.42
C GLU A 30 -25.12 16.24 -36.61
N VAL A 31 -25.07 15.91 -35.33
CA VAL A 31 -23.90 16.18 -34.48
C VAL A 31 -22.69 15.33 -34.89
N ARG A 32 -22.91 14.06 -35.25
CA ARG A 32 -21.85 13.16 -35.75
C ARG A 32 -21.24 13.69 -37.04
N ASP A 33 -22.08 14.13 -37.97
CA ASP A 33 -21.63 14.61 -39.28
C ASP A 33 -20.97 16.00 -39.16
N GLY A 34 -21.29 16.78 -38.12
CA GLY A 34 -20.68 18.08 -37.80
C GLY A 34 -19.44 18.03 -36.88
N LEU A 35 -18.88 16.85 -36.61
CA LEU A 35 -17.84 16.67 -35.58
C LEU A 35 -16.50 17.37 -35.87
N GLU A 36 -16.28 17.85 -37.09
CA GLU A 36 -15.09 18.65 -37.44
C GLU A 36 -14.90 19.86 -36.52
N ILE A 37 -15.99 20.39 -35.94
CA ILE A 37 -15.94 21.49 -34.97
C ILE A 37 -15.14 21.16 -33.71
N ALA A 38 -14.97 19.88 -33.37
CA ALA A 38 -14.17 19.45 -32.23
C ALA A 38 -12.68 19.79 -32.37
N HIS A 39 -12.20 20.09 -33.59
CA HIS A 39 -10.83 20.53 -33.86
C HIS A 39 -10.67 22.06 -33.88
N THR A 40 -11.73 22.81 -33.57
CA THR A 40 -11.74 24.28 -33.59
C THR A 40 -11.74 24.88 -32.17
N ALA A 41 -11.65 26.20 -32.06
CA ALA A 41 -11.71 26.92 -30.79
C ALA A 41 -13.05 26.73 -30.03
N GLU A 42 -14.11 26.31 -30.73
CA GLU A 42 -15.44 26.05 -30.17
C GLU A 42 -15.54 24.72 -29.42
N TYR A 43 -14.46 23.92 -29.37
CA TYR A 43 -14.46 22.60 -28.76
C TYR A 43 -14.93 22.59 -27.29
N LEU A 44 -14.52 23.59 -26.49
CA LEU A 44 -14.94 23.69 -25.10
C LEU A 44 -16.44 23.96 -24.98
N ASN A 45 -17.00 24.79 -25.85
CA ASN A 45 -18.43 25.12 -25.86
C ASN A 45 -19.25 23.91 -26.30
N PHE A 46 -18.78 23.20 -27.33
CA PHE A 46 -19.35 21.91 -27.75
C PHE A 46 -19.41 20.92 -26.58
N LEU A 47 -18.30 20.70 -25.88
CA LEU A 47 -18.26 19.79 -24.73
C LEU A 47 -19.22 20.23 -23.62
N LYS A 48 -19.22 21.51 -23.22
CA LYS A 48 -20.13 22.02 -22.19
C LYS A 48 -21.60 21.73 -22.50
N CYS A 49 -22.02 21.92 -23.75
CA CYS A 49 -23.40 21.75 -24.16
C CYS A 49 -23.79 20.28 -24.35
N TYR A 50 -22.98 19.51 -25.08
CA TYR A 50 -23.35 18.15 -25.50
C TYR A 50 -22.96 17.05 -24.52
N PHE A 51 -21.93 17.25 -23.68
CA PHE A 51 -21.46 16.20 -22.78
C PHE A 51 -22.52 15.79 -21.75
N GLN A 52 -23.28 16.78 -21.26
CA GLN A 52 -24.43 16.55 -20.38
C GLN A 52 -25.55 15.81 -21.11
N ALA A 53 -25.91 16.24 -22.33
CA ALA A 53 -26.95 15.60 -23.13
C ALA A 53 -26.60 14.14 -23.48
N PHE A 54 -25.36 13.87 -23.87
CA PHE A 54 -24.87 12.51 -24.13
C PHE A 54 -24.88 11.64 -22.87
N SER A 55 -24.54 12.20 -21.71
CA SER A 55 -24.63 11.48 -20.43
C SER A 55 -26.08 11.08 -20.11
N VAL A 56 -27.06 11.97 -20.31
CA VAL A 56 -28.49 11.65 -20.12
C VAL A 56 -28.93 10.55 -21.09
N ILE A 57 -28.50 10.61 -22.36
CA ILE A 57 -28.82 9.58 -23.36
C ILE A 57 -28.26 8.21 -22.95
N LEU A 58 -26.99 8.17 -22.51
CA LEU A 58 -26.29 6.93 -22.22
C LEU A 58 -26.68 6.28 -20.88
N LEU A 59 -27.10 7.09 -19.89
CA LEU A 59 -27.37 6.62 -18.52
C LEU A 59 -28.87 6.53 -18.20
N GLN A 60 -29.71 7.41 -18.75
CA GLN A 60 -31.14 7.48 -18.39
C GLN A 60 -32.07 6.99 -19.50
N ILE A 61 -31.74 7.27 -20.77
CA ILE A 61 -32.63 6.98 -21.91
C ILE A 61 -32.36 5.61 -22.52
N THR A 62 -31.09 5.28 -22.78
CA THR A 62 -30.72 4.05 -23.48
C THR A 62 -30.16 3.02 -22.52
N LYS A 63 -30.56 1.76 -22.68
CA LYS A 63 -29.91 0.63 -22.00
C LYS A 63 -28.92 -0.08 -22.92
N PRO A 64 -27.84 -0.70 -22.39
CA PRO A 64 -27.01 -1.61 -23.17
C PRO A 64 -27.86 -2.77 -23.70
N GLN A 65 -27.94 -2.92 -25.01
CA GLN A 65 -28.72 -3.94 -25.69
C GLN A 65 -27.91 -4.51 -26.86
N PHE A 66 -28.11 -5.78 -27.19
CA PHE A 66 -27.45 -6.45 -28.32
C PHE A 66 -28.35 -6.61 -29.55
N ILE A 67 -29.58 -6.09 -29.47
CA ILE A 67 -30.60 -6.19 -30.52
C ILE A 67 -30.54 -4.91 -31.36
N ASP A 68 -30.46 -5.05 -32.68
CA ASP A 68 -30.38 -3.89 -33.59
C ASP A 68 -31.73 -3.17 -33.67
N ASN A 69 -31.94 -2.23 -32.77
CA ASN A 69 -33.11 -1.37 -32.68
C ASN A 69 -32.69 0.12 -32.79
N PRO A 70 -33.62 1.04 -33.05
CA PRO A 70 -33.27 2.47 -33.16
C PRO A 70 -32.64 3.05 -31.89
N GLU A 71 -32.93 2.47 -30.71
CA GLU A 71 -32.30 2.83 -29.42
C GLU A 71 -30.81 2.44 -29.39
N HIS A 72 -30.47 1.25 -29.88
CA HIS A 72 -29.12 0.73 -30.03
C HIS A 72 -28.33 1.56 -31.05
N LYS A 73 -28.95 1.94 -32.18
CA LYS A 73 -28.33 2.84 -33.17
C LYS A 73 -28.04 4.23 -32.60
N LEU A 74 -28.98 4.79 -31.83
CA LEU A 74 -28.80 6.08 -31.15
C LEU A 74 -27.61 6.01 -30.20
N ARG A 75 -27.56 4.97 -29.36
CA ARG A 75 -26.46 4.73 -28.43
C ARG A 75 -25.11 4.61 -29.15
N ASN A 76 -25.05 3.84 -30.24
CA ASN A 76 -23.83 3.66 -31.02
C ASN A 76 -23.33 4.97 -31.66
N PHE A 77 -24.22 5.84 -32.15
CA PHE A 77 -23.79 7.15 -32.66
C PHE A 77 -23.25 8.06 -31.56
N VAL A 78 -23.86 8.07 -30.37
CA VAL A 78 -23.31 8.84 -29.25
C VAL A 78 -21.94 8.31 -28.83
N VAL A 79 -21.79 6.98 -28.73
CA VAL A 79 -20.50 6.33 -28.46
C VAL A 79 -19.48 6.69 -29.54
N GLU A 80 -19.85 6.61 -30.82
CA GLU A 80 -18.98 6.95 -31.95
C GLU A 80 -18.52 8.41 -31.92
N ILE A 81 -19.42 9.36 -31.61
CA ILE A 81 -19.08 10.78 -31.44
C ILE A 81 -18.05 10.94 -30.33
N LEU A 82 -18.31 10.35 -29.15
CA LEU A 82 -17.40 10.42 -28.01
C LEU A 82 -16.03 9.81 -28.32
N ASN A 83 -16.00 8.71 -29.08
CA ASN A 83 -14.79 8.00 -29.47
C ASN A 83 -13.93 8.76 -30.49
N ARG A 84 -14.54 9.68 -31.25
CA ARG A 84 -13.87 10.51 -32.25
C ARG A 84 -13.42 11.87 -31.69
N LEU A 85 -13.66 12.15 -30.40
CA LEU A 85 -13.23 13.41 -29.78
C LEU A 85 -11.70 13.48 -29.66
N PRO A 86 -11.08 14.64 -29.95
CA PRO A 86 -9.64 14.79 -29.86
C PRO A 86 -9.18 14.69 -28.40
N HIS A 87 -8.14 13.91 -28.14
CA HIS A 87 -7.51 13.84 -26.81
C HIS A 87 -6.86 15.19 -26.50
N SER A 88 -7.52 15.98 -25.64
CA SER A 88 -7.08 17.31 -25.25
C SER A 88 -7.38 17.57 -23.78
N GLU A 89 -6.59 18.46 -23.16
CA GLU A 89 -6.80 18.89 -21.77
C GLU A 89 -8.19 19.52 -21.54
N VAL A 90 -8.83 20.01 -22.60
CA VAL A 90 -10.15 20.65 -22.57
C VAL A 90 -11.24 19.70 -22.06
N ILE A 91 -11.06 18.37 -22.21
CA ILE A 91 -11.97 17.34 -21.69
C ILE A 91 -11.88 17.19 -20.17
N ARG A 92 -10.79 17.64 -19.52
CA ARG A 92 -10.51 17.38 -18.09
C ARG A 92 -11.69 17.61 -17.13
N PRO A 93 -12.48 18.71 -17.24
CA PRO A 93 -13.62 18.94 -16.35
C PRO A 93 -14.68 17.84 -16.41
N PHE A 94 -14.77 17.11 -17.52
CA PHE A 94 -15.77 16.09 -17.81
C PHE A 94 -15.26 14.66 -17.57
N VAL A 95 -14.01 14.48 -17.15
CA VAL A 95 -13.42 13.13 -16.98
C VAL A 95 -14.12 12.31 -15.90
N GLN A 96 -14.70 12.96 -14.89
CA GLN A 96 -15.49 12.24 -13.87
C GLN A 96 -16.77 11.67 -14.42
N ASP A 97 -17.41 12.41 -15.32
CA ASP A 97 -18.61 11.95 -16.01
C ASP A 97 -18.26 10.84 -17.02
N LEU A 98 -17.11 10.91 -17.70
CA LEU A 98 -16.57 9.80 -18.51
C LEU A 98 -16.37 8.52 -17.66
N LEU A 99 -15.74 8.65 -16.49
CA LEU A 99 -15.50 7.50 -15.60
C LEU A 99 -16.79 6.97 -14.96
N ARG A 100 -17.80 7.81 -14.76
CA ARG A 100 -19.14 7.37 -14.35
C ARG A 100 -19.79 6.57 -15.49
N ALA A 101 -19.77 7.09 -16.70
CA ALA A 101 -20.28 6.41 -17.87
C ALA A 101 -19.57 5.07 -18.09
N PHE A 102 -18.24 5.01 -17.91
CA PHE A 102 -17.48 3.76 -17.96
C PHE A 102 -17.96 2.73 -16.94
N ARG A 103 -18.20 3.14 -15.69
CA ARG A 103 -18.68 2.23 -14.63
C ARG A 103 -20.03 1.60 -14.97
N GLU A 104 -20.90 2.34 -15.64
CA GLU A 104 -22.25 1.88 -16.00
C GLU A 104 -22.25 1.05 -17.30
N ASN A 105 -21.47 1.45 -18.30
CA ASN A 105 -21.54 0.88 -19.65
C ASN A 105 -20.40 -0.09 -20.00
N ARG A 106 -19.34 -0.12 -19.20
CA ARG A 106 -18.14 -0.99 -19.35
C ARG A 106 -17.43 -0.85 -20.71
N ASP A 107 -17.60 0.27 -21.39
CA ASP A 107 -16.95 0.54 -22.68
C ASP A 107 -15.48 0.99 -22.48
N GLU A 108 -14.53 0.19 -22.95
CA GLU A 108 -13.10 0.36 -22.74
C GLU A 108 -12.54 1.65 -23.34
N ILE A 109 -13.19 2.19 -24.38
CA ILE A 109 -12.69 3.37 -25.10
C ILE A 109 -12.74 4.61 -24.21
N TRP A 110 -13.76 4.71 -23.36
CA TRP A 110 -13.91 5.85 -22.43
C TRP A 110 -12.87 5.83 -21.32
N LEU A 111 -12.43 4.63 -20.93
CA LEU A 111 -11.33 4.45 -20.01
C LEU A 111 -10.01 4.92 -20.63
N GLU A 112 -9.74 4.54 -21.89
CA GLU A 112 -8.57 5.00 -22.64
C GLU A 112 -8.55 6.53 -22.81
N HIS A 113 -9.71 7.13 -23.07
CA HIS A 113 -9.86 8.59 -23.19
C HIS A 113 -9.61 9.32 -21.87
N ALA A 114 -10.21 8.84 -20.78
CA ALA A 114 -10.00 9.40 -19.45
C ALA A 114 -8.52 9.38 -19.05
N VAL A 115 -7.85 8.23 -19.26
CA VAL A 115 -6.43 8.06 -18.97
C VAL A 115 -5.56 8.95 -19.85
N SER A 116 -5.84 9.02 -21.15
CA SER A 116 -5.12 9.91 -22.08
C SER A 116 -5.20 11.37 -21.64
N CYS A 117 -6.36 11.83 -21.18
CA CYS A 117 -6.53 13.19 -20.67
C CYS A 117 -5.71 13.45 -19.39
N PHE A 118 -5.63 12.46 -18.49
CA PHE A 118 -4.79 12.56 -17.29
C PHE A 118 -3.30 12.63 -17.64
N LEU A 119 -2.83 11.78 -18.55
CA LEU A 119 -1.43 11.72 -18.97
C LEU A 119 -1.00 12.98 -19.72
N GLN A 120 -1.86 13.49 -20.61
CA GLN A 120 -1.65 14.81 -21.23
C GLN A 120 -1.63 15.92 -20.18
N GLY A 121 -2.48 15.84 -19.16
CA GLY A 121 -2.46 16.79 -18.04
C GLY A 121 -1.16 16.84 -17.27
N MET A 122 -0.48 15.71 -17.13
CA MET A 122 0.83 15.66 -16.50
C MET A 122 1.92 16.29 -17.37
N LYS A 123 1.80 16.18 -18.69
CA LYS A 123 2.75 16.80 -19.65
C LYS A 123 2.82 18.31 -19.49
N PHE A 124 1.68 18.98 -19.30
CA PHE A 124 1.64 20.44 -19.17
C PHE A 124 1.88 20.94 -17.73
N GLY A 125 2.25 20.05 -16.80
CA GLY A 125 2.74 20.45 -15.48
C GLY A 125 1.67 20.96 -14.53
N VAL A 126 0.44 20.44 -14.64
CA VAL A 126 -0.68 20.83 -13.76
C VAL A 126 -0.33 20.50 -12.30
N SER A 127 -0.67 21.39 -11.37
CA SER A 127 -0.37 21.24 -9.93
C SER A 127 -0.80 19.87 -9.34
N ASN A 128 -1.88 19.30 -9.87
CA ASN A 128 -2.48 18.06 -9.37
C ASN A 128 -1.93 16.79 -10.07
N SER A 129 -0.83 16.90 -10.81
CA SER A 129 -0.26 15.77 -11.58
C SER A 129 -0.01 14.51 -10.74
N ARG A 130 0.39 14.65 -9.47
CA ARG A 130 0.61 13.51 -8.55
C ARG A 130 -0.67 12.74 -8.23
N SER A 131 -1.79 13.45 -8.08
CA SER A 131 -3.09 12.83 -7.78
C SER A 131 -3.68 12.15 -9.01
N HIS A 132 -3.52 12.75 -10.19
CA HIS A 132 -3.87 12.09 -11.45
C HIS A 132 -3.06 10.80 -11.67
N LEU A 133 -1.80 10.78 -11.24
CA LEU A 133 -0.98 9.58 -11.38
C LEU A 133 -1.46 8.44 -10.48
N ALA A 134 -1.87 8.75 -9.24
CA ALA A 134 -2.51 7.78 -8.35
C ALA A 134 -3.74 7.14 -9.02
N GLN A 135 -4.54 7.95 -9.70
CA GLN A 135 -5.74 7.51 -10.40
C GLN A 135 -5.42 6.63 -11.61
N VAL A 136 -4.41 6.99 -12.41
CA VAL A 136 -3.97 6.14 -13.54
C VAL A 136 -3.45 4.80 -13.04
N LEU A 137 -2.61 4.79 -12.00
CA LEU A 137 -2.09 3.55 -11.41
C LEU A 137 -3.20 2.69 -10.80
N TYR A 138 -4.22 3.31 -10.20
CA TYR A 138 -5.40 2.59 -9.71
C TYR A 138 -6.17 1.94 -10.87
N LEU A 139 -6.43 2.68 -11.94
CA LEU A 139 -7.15 2.16 -13.11
C LEU A 139 -6.38 1.04 -13.82
N LEU A 140 -5.05 1.16 -13.88
CA LEU A 140 -4.15 0.14 -14.46
C LEU A 140 -4.27 -1.20 -13.73
N SER A 141 -4.56 -1.20 -12.43
CA SER A 141 -4.68 -2.43 -11.65
C SER A 141 -5.95 -3.22 -11.89
N PHE A 142 -6.93 -2.60 -12.53
CA PHE A 142 -8.19 -3.20 -12.94
C PHE A 142 -8.36 -3.16 -14.46
N ASP A 143 -7.25 -3.08 -15.20
CA ASP A 143 -7.29 -3.00 -16.66
C ASP A 143 -7.95 -4.24 -17.27
N THR A 144 -8.60 -4.04 -18.41
CA THR A 144 -9.27 -5.14 -19.13
C THR A 144 -8.26 -5.94 -19.96
N PRO A 145 -8.62 -7.13 -20.48
CA PRO A 145 -7.70 -7.95 -21.28
C PRO A 145 -7.11 -7.24 -22.52
N ASN A 146 -7.75 -6.18 -23.00
CA ASN A 146 -7.30 -5.37 -24.15
C ASN A 146 -6.30 -4.26 -23.76
N GLU A 147 -5.95 -4.16 -22.48
CA GLU A 147 -4.98 -3.22 -21.90
C GLU A 147 -5.14 -1.75 -22.40
N PRO A 148 -6.35 -1.15 -22.41
CA PRO A 148 -6.54 0.24 -22.82
C PRO A 148 -5.72 1.23 -21.97
N VAL A 149 -5.63 1.00 -20.65
CA VAL A 149 -4.87 1.87 -19.75
C VAL A 149 -3.37 1.70 -19.98
N GLY A 150 -2.91 0.46 -20.07
CA GLY A 150 -1.51 0.12 -20.34
C GLY A 150 -0.98 0.71 -21.66
N ARG A 151 -1.74 0.55 -22.76
CA ARG A 151 -1.38 1.10 -24.08
C ARG A 151 -1.32 2.63 -24.09
N ALA A 152 -2.28 3.29 -23.43
CA ALA A 152 -2.25 4.74 -23.27
C ALA A 152 -1.03 5.20 -22.46
N LEU A 153 -0.71 4.49 -21.38
CA LEU A 153 0.45 4.79 -20.55
C LEU A 153 1.75 4.72 -21.36
N ASP A 154 1.96 3.64 -22.12
CA ASP A 154 3.17 3.45 -22.93
C ASP A 154 3.32 4.53 -24.02
N LYS A 155 2.20 4.94 -24.65
CA LYS A 155 2.17 6.00 -25.66
C LYS A 155 2.65 7.36 -25.12
N TYR A 156 2.22 7.72 -23.91
CA TYR A 156 2.53 9.02 -23.30
C TYR A 156 3.73 8.98 -22.35
N LEU A 157 4.30 7.82 -22.04
CA LEU A 157 5.37 7.62 -21.07
C LEU A 157 6.54 8.61 -21.23
N ASN A 158 6.99 8.82 -22.48
CA ASN A 158 8.12 9.71 -22.79
C ASN A 158 7.81 11.20 -22.59
N GLN A 159 6.54 11.57 -22.53
CA GLN A 159 6.09 12.97 -22.40
C GLN A 159 5.86 13.37 -20.94
N ILE A 160 5.83 12.41 -20.01
CA ILE A 160 5.54 12.65 -18.59
C ILE A 160 6.84 13.03 -17.87
N PRO A 161 6.85 14.12 -17.08
CA PRO A 161 8.02 14.50 -16.31
C PRO A 161 8.46 13.39 -15.33
N HIS A 162 9.75 13.04 -15.35
CA HIS A 162 10.29 11.91 -14.60
C HIS A 162 10.12 12.03 -13.07
N TRP A 163 10.11 13.26 -12.54
CA TRP A 163 9.97 13.53 -11.10
C TRP A 163 8.61 13.12 -10.52
N VAL A 164 7.55 13.06 -11.35
CA VAL A 164 6.18 12.71 -10.90
C VAL A 164 6.15 11.26 -10.37
N TRP A 165 7.02 10.41 -10.90
CA TRP A 165 7.11 8.99 -10.55
C TRP A 165 7.82 8.72 -9.22
N LEU A 166 8.63 9.65 -8.72
CA LEU A 166 9.49 9.43 -7.55
C LEU A 166 8.68 9.06 -6.29
N SER A 167 7.50 9.66 -6.09
CA SER A 167 6.63 9.35 -4.94
C SER A 167 5.91 8.01 -5.05
N TRP A 168 5.92 7.37 -6.22
CA TRP A 168 5.19 6.14 -6.53
C TRP A 168 6.11 4.94 -6.81
N ILE A 169 7.43 5.10 -6.66
CA ILE A 169 8.41 4.01 -6.79
C ILE A 169 8.01 2.76 -5.96
N PRO A 170 7.57 2.88 -4.69
CA PRO A 170 7.18 1.71 -3.90
C PRO A 170 6.04 0.94 -4.54
N GLN A 171 4.98 1.65 -4.96
CA GLN A 171 3.81 1.06 -5.60
C GLN A 171 4.17 0.42 -6.94
N LEU A 172 5.06 1.03 -7.73
CA LEU A 172 5.54 0.46 -8.99
C LEU A 172 6.28 -0.88 -8.78
N PHE A 173 7.07 -1.01 -7.70
CA PHE A 173 7.71 -2.29 -7.36
C PHE A 173 6.69 -3.35 -6.95
N LEU A 174 5.67 -2.99 -6.18
CA LEU A 174 4.58 -3.90 -5.82
C LEU A 174 3.75 -4.31 -7.05
N SER A 175 3.56 -3.40 -8.00
CA SER A 175 2.89 -3.65 -9.28
C SER A 175 3.65 -4.62 -10.19
N LEU A 176 4.97 -4.80 -10.04
CA LEU A 176 5.74 -5.84 -10.74
C LEU A 176 5.32 -7.27 -10.37
N GLN A 177 4.48 -7.45 -9.35
CA GLN A 177 3.91 -8.74 -8.95
C GLN A 177 2.54 -9.00 -9.58
N ARG A 178 2.00 -8.03 -10.33
CA ARG A 178 0.64 -8.03 -10.86
C ARG A 178 0.63 -8.02 -12.39
N VAL A 179 -0.56 -8.14 -12.97
CA VAL A 179 -0.79 -8.20 -14.42
C VAL A 179 -0.21 -6.99 -15.18
N GLU A 180 -0.16 -5.83 -14.53
CA GLU A 180 0.37 -4.56 -15.04
C GLU A 180 1.92 -4.45 -15.06
N ALA A 181 2.63 -5.54 -14.69
CA ALA A 181 4.08 -5.56 -14.63
C ALA A 181 4.81 -5.12 -15.92
N PRO A 182 4.35 -5.45 -17.15
CA PRO A 182 5.02 -5.03 -18.38
C PRO A 182 5.15 -3.50 -18.51
N HIS A 183 4.08 -2.76 -18.23
CA HIS A 183 4.07 -1.29 -18.31
C HIS A 183 4.87 -0.67 -17.17
N CYS A 184 4.72 -1.18 -15.95
CA CYS A 184 5.47 -0.69 -14.78
C CYS A 184 6.99 -0.89 -14.95
N LYS A 185 7.41 -1.99 -15.58
CA LYS A 185 8.82 -2.23 -15.92
C LYS A 185 9.39 -1.12 -16.81
N LEU A 186 8.67 -0.69 -17.83
CA LEU A 186 9.12 0.39 -18.74
C LEU A 186 9.33 1.70 -17.98
N VAL A 187 8.40 2.04 -17.08
CA VAL A 187 8.50 3.22 -16.20
C VAL A 187 9.76 3.13 -15.33
N LEU A 188 9.97 2.01 -14.64
CA LEU A 188 11.11 1.82 -13.74
C LEU A 188 12.45 1.85 -14.50
N LEU A 189 12.52 1.26 -15.69
CA LEU A 189 13.72 1.33 -16.54
C LEU A 189 14.04 2.77 -16.98
N LYS A 190 13.02 3.61 -17.20
CA LYS A 190 13.23 5.04 -17.51
C LYS A 190 13.72 5.80 -16.28
N ILE A 191 13.12 5.59 -15.12
CA ILE A 191 13.57 6.18 -13.86
C ILE A 191 15.02 5.79 -13.57
N ALA A 192 15.42 4.55 -13.82
CA ALA A 192 16.79 4.08 -13.63
C ALA A 192 17.83 4.90 -14.42
N THR A 193 17.43 5.49 -15.57
CA THR A 193 18.33 6.33 -16.37
C THR A 193 18.51 7.75 -15.83
N VAL A 194 17.54 8.26 -15.06
CA VAL A 194 17.50 9.67 -14.62
C VAL A 194 17.76 9.80 -13.12
N TYR A 195 17.13 8.94 -12.31
CA TYR A 195 17.22 8.90 -10.85
C TYR A 195 17.62 7.50 -10.34
N PRO A 196 18.82 7.00 -10.70
CA PRO A 196 19.27 5.66 -10.28
C PRO A 196 19.35 5.51 -8.75
N GLN A 197 19.68 6.58 -8.02
CA GLN A 197 19.83 6.55 -6.56
C GLN A 197 18.50 6.31 -5.85
N ALA A 198 17.46 7.06 -6.23
CA ALA A 198 16.12 6.90 -5.67
C ALA A 198 15.58 5.48 -5.89
N LEU A 199 15.92 4.86 -7.02
CA LEU A 199 15.46 3.52 -7.38
C LEU A 199 16.26 2.41 -6.68
N TYR A 200 17.54 2.63 -6.43
CA TYR A 200 18.46 1.62 -5.87
C TYR A 200 18.00 1.07 -4.52
N TYR A 201 17.63 1.95 -3.59
CA TYR A 201 17.23 1.54 -2.24
C TYR A 201 15.99 0.66 -2.26
N TRP A 202 14.95 1.07 -3.01
CA TRP A 202 13.72 0.28 -3.15
C TRP A 202 13.94 -1.04 -3.88
N LEU A 203 14.77 -1.04 -4.94
CA LEU A 203 15.11 -2.27 -5.65
C LEU A 203 15.79 -3.27 -4.71
N ARG A 204 16.75 -2.81 -3.90
CA ARG A 204 17.46 -3.66 -2.94
C ARG A 204 16.47 -4.26 -1.94
N THR A 205 15.62 -3.44 -1.33
CA THR A 205 14.59 -3.91 -0.39
C THR A 205 13.68 -4.97 -1.01
N TYR A 206 13.17 -4.69 -2.20
CA TYR A 206 12.32 -5.60 -2.95
C TYR A 206 13.02 -6.94 -3.26
N LEU A 207 14.30 -6.91 -3.66
CA LEU A 207 15.08 -8.12 -3.93
C LEU A 207 15.33 -8.95 -2.67
N PHE A 208 15.67 -8.29 -1.55
CA PHE A 208 15.88 -8.97 -0.27
C PHE A 208 14.60 -9.66 0.24
N GLU A 209 13.46 -8.97 0.18
CA GLU A 209 12.16 -9.57 0.51
C GLU A 209 11.88 -10.82 -0.33
N ARG A 210 12.19 -10.78 -1.63
CA ARG A 210 11.98 -11.92 -2.52
C ARG A 210 12.92 -13.08 -2.27
N GLN A 211 14.18 -12.80 -1.95
CA GLN A 211 15.14 -13.84 -1.57
C GLN A 211 14.71 -14.54 -0.28
N ASP A 212 14.24 -13.79 0.72
CA ASP A 212 13.74 -14.35 1.98
C ASP A 212 12.51 -15.24 1.76
N VAL A 213 11.54 -14.81 0.94
CA VAL A 213 10.37 -15.62 0.59
C VAL A 213 10.77 -16.89 -0.18
N ALA A 214 11.71 -16.79 -1.11
CA ALA A 214 12.22 -17.95 -1.86
C ALA A 214 12.88 -18.97 -0.91
N ASN A 215 13.77 -18.51 -0.04
CA ASN A 215 14.47 -19.32 0.96
C ASN A 215 13.50 -20.00 1.93
N LYS A 216 12.48 -19.28 2.44
CA LYS A 216 11.43 -19.84 3.30
C LYS A 216 10.62 -20.93 2.57
N SER A 217 10.28 -20.71 1.30
CA SER A 217 9.56 -21.71 0.51
C SER A 217 10.39 -22.96 0.25
N GLU A 218 11.70 -22.80 0.06
CA GLU A 218 12.64 -23.89 -0.16
C GLU A 218 12.85 -24.71 1.12
N LEU A 219 13.01 -24.04 2.28
CA LEU A 219 13.01 -24.71 3.58
C LEU A 219 11.73 -25.51 3.83
N GLY A 220 10.57 -24.93 3.50
CA GLY A 220 9.28 -25.63 3.61
C GLY A 220 9.18 -26.85 2.69
N ARG A 221 9.68 -26.76 1.45
CA ARG A 221 9.75 -27.89 0.51
C ARG A 221 10.69 -28.98 0.99
N LEU A 222 11.86 -28.62 1.52
CA LEU A 222 12.85 -29.56 2.06
C LEU A 222 12.31 -30.28 3.31
N ALA A 223 11.62 -29.56 4.19
CA ALA A 223 10.95 -30.15 5.36
C ALA A 223 9.84 -31.14 4.95
N MET A 224 9.00 -30.79 3.96
CA MET A 224 7.98 -31.71 3.43
C MET A 224 8.58 -32.91 2.69
N ALA A 225 9.70 -32.74 1.99
CA ALA A 225 10.42 -33.84 1.34
C ALA A 225 11.02 -34.81 2.38
N GLN A 226 11.56 -34.29 3.49
CA GLN A 226 12.02 -35.11 4.61
C GLN A 226 10.87 -35.86 5.30
N GLN A 227 9.70 -35.24 5.49
CA GLN A 227 8.52 -35.93 6.02
C GLN A 227 8.03 -37.04 5.07
N ARG A 228 8.02 -36.81 3.75
CA ARG A 228 7.67 -37.85 2.77
C ARG A 228 8.66 -39.01 2.75
N MET A 229 9.96 -38.78 2.98
CA MET A 229 10.92 -39.88 3.12
C MET A 229 10.69 -40.71 4.39
N GLN A 230 10.11 -40.15 5.46
CA GLN A 230 9.78 -40.88 6.68
C GLN A 230 8.45 -41.65 6.59
N GLN A 231 7.47 -41.17 5.81
CA GLN A 231 6.19 -41.88 5.59
C GLN A 231 6.26 -43.01 4.54
N ASN A 232 7.34 -43.12 3.76
CA ASN A 232 7.41 -44.10 2.66
C ASN A 232 7.76 -45.55 3.07
N VAL A 233 7.51 -45.92 4.33
CA VAL A 233 7.68 -47.30 4.83
C VAL A 233 6.36 -48.07 4.91
N SER A 234 5.19 -47.47 4.66
CA SER A 234 3.92 -48.23 4.64
C SER A 234 2.80 -47.53 3.86
N GLY A 235 2.43 -48.05 2.68
CA GLY A 235 1.15 -47.70 2.04
C GLY A 235 1.11 -47.87 0.52
N SER A 236 0.40 -48.90 0.06
CA SER A 236 0.12 -49.22 -1.34
C SER A 236 -1.13 -48.50 -1.86
N GLY A 237 -1.03 -47.91 -3.06
CA GLY A 237 -2.12 -47.82 -4.06
C GLY A 237 -3.02 -46.57 -4.07
N SER A 238 -2.98 -45.81 -5.18
CA SER A 238 -4.12 -45.61 -6.12
C SER A 238 -3.93 -44.35 -6.98
N LEU A 239 -4.04 -44.51 -8.30
CA LEU A 239 -4.07 -43.43 -9.28
C LEU A 239 -5.49 -42.84 -9.39
N GLY A 240 -5.67 -41.60 -8.95
CA GLY A 240 -6.84 -40.78 -9.26
C GLY A 240 -6.47 -39.65 -10.23
N ILE A 241 -6.93 -39.76 -11.47
CA ILE A 241 -6.87 -38.68 -12.49
C ILE A 241 -8.07 -37.74 -12.27
N SER A 242 -7.88 -36.47 -12.67
CA SER A 242 -8.86 -35.42 -12.98
C SER A 242 -9.23 -34.41 -11.88
N ASP A 243 -8.41 -33.35 -11.75
CA ASP A 243 -8.90 -31.96 -11.59
C ASP A 243 -7.85 -30.89 -12.01
N GLY A 244 -7.00 -31.19 -12.99
CA GLY A 244 -5.77 -30.42 -13.28
C GLY A 244 -5.87 -29.28 -14.30
N MET A 245 -6.99 -29.13 -15.01
CA MET A 245 -7.02 -28.25 -16.20
C MET A 245 -7.23 -26.76 -15.84
N GLN A 246 -8.00 -26.45 -14.79
CA GLN A 246 -8.22 -25.05 -14.34
C GLN A 246 -7.08 -24.51 -13.47
N GLY A 247 -6.40 -25.38 -12.72
CA GLY A 247 -5.20 -25.03 -11.95
C GLY A 247 -4.00 -24.71 -12.85
N ASN A 248 -3.88 -25.38 -14.01
CA ASN A 248 -2.77 -25.17 -14.94
C ASN A 248 -2.76 -23.79 -15.61
N LEU A 249 -3.92 -23.23 -15.98
CA LEU A 249 -4.02 -21.89 -16.59
C LEU A 249 -3.62 -20.78 -15.61
N LYS A 250 -4.10 -20.85 -14.36
CA LYS A 250 -3.68 -19.90 -13.31
C LYS A 250 -2.22 -20.08 -12.92
N GLY A 251 -1.72 -21.33 -12.91
CA GLY A 251 -0.32 -21.65 -12.67
C GLY A 251 0.63 -21.11 -13.74
N LEU A 252 0.28 -21.27 -15.02
CA LEU A 252 1.02 -20.73 -16.17
C LEU A 252 1.05 -19.20 -16.17
N GLN A 253 -0.07 -18.55 -15.87
CA GLN A 253 -0.14 -17.09 -15.80
C GLN A 253 0.67 -16.55 -14.61
N ALA A 254 0.63 -17.21 -13.45
CA ALA A 254 1.48 -16.89 -12.31
C ALA A 254 2.97 -17.14 -12.60
N GLN A 255 3.32 -18.17 -13.37
CA GLN A 255 4.69 -18.46 -13.78
C GLN A 255 5.21 -17.44 -14.80
N GLN A 256 4.37 -17.01 -15.74
CA GLN A 256 4.67 -15.94 -16.70
C GLN A 256 4.90 -14.60 -15.99
N LEU A 257 4.04 -14.24 -15.03
CA LEU A 257 4.20 -13.03 -14.21
C LEU A 257 5.50 -13.06 -13.40
N ARG A 258 5.84 -14.22 -12.82
CA ARG A 258 7.14 -14.42 -12.15
C ARG A 258 8.31 -14.26 -13.12
N ALA A 259 8.22 -14.80 -14.34
CA ALA A 259 9.27 -14.67 -15.35
C ALA A 259 9.46 -13.21 -15.81
N VAL A 260 8.38 -12.47 -16.06
CA VAL A 260 8.43 -11.04 -16.41
C VAL A 260 9.04 -10.21 -15.27
N SER A 261 8.63 -10.50 -14.04
CA SER A 261 9.19 -9.88 -12.84
C SER A 261 10.69 -10.18 -12.73
N MET A 262 11.11 -11.44 -12.92
CA MET A 262 12.53 -11.86 -12.91
C MET A 262 13.36 -11.20 -14.02
N GLN A 263 12.85 -11.17 -15.25
CA GLN A 263 13.52 -10.52 -16.38
C GLN A 263 13.65 -9.00 -16.16
N GLY A 264 12.58 -8.34 -15.72
CA GLY A 264 12.61 -6.92 -15.36
C GLY A 264 13.62 -6.60 -14.27
N MET A 265 13.72 -7.47 -13.27
CA MET A 265 14.72 -7.35 -12.20
C MET A 265 16.15 -7.49 -12.72
N THR A 266 16.44 -8.47 -13.57
CA THR A 266 17.79 -8.63 -14.15
C THR A 266 18.18 -7.40 -14.97
N ASP A 267 17.26 -6.86 -15.77
CA ASP A 267 17.51 -5.66 -16.57
C ASP A 267 17.76 -4.42 -15.69
N LEU A 268 16.97 -4.25 -14.62
CA LEU A 268 17.16 -3.16 -13.64
C LEU A 268 18.47 -3.32 -12.87
N CYS A 269 18.74 -4.53 -12.36
CA CYS A 269 19.97 -4.84 -11.64
C CYS A 269 21.19 -4.56 -12.52
N ASN A 270 21.22 -5.06 -13.74
CA ASN A 270 22.33 -4.81 -14.67
C ASN A 270 22.55 -3.32 -14.93
N LYS A 271 21.46 -2.54 -15.02
CA LYS A 271 21.52 -1.10 -15.25
C LYS A 271 21.96 -0.30 -14.02
N ILE A 272 21.62 -0.76 -12.83
CA ILE A 272 21.94 -0.08 -11.56
C ILE A 272 23.29 -0.55 -10.98
N LEU A 273 23.69 -1.81 -11.21
CA LEU A 273 24.99 -2.37 -10.82
C LEU A 273 26.17 -1.66 -11.52
N GLN A 274 25.94 -1.00 -12.66
CA GLN A 274 26.94 -0.12 -13.28
C GLN A 274 27.26 1.14 -12.44
N LEU A 275 26.43 1.52 -11.46
CA LEU A 275 26.66 2.67 -10.55
C LEU A 275 27.42 2.25 -9.27
N SER A 276 28.53 1.55 -9.47
CA SER A 276 29.33 0.75 -8.52
C SER A 276 29.71 1.39 -7.18
N MET A 277 29.72 2.72 -7.04
CA MET A 277 30.19 3.39 -5.81
C MET A 277 29.20 3.38 -4.63
N LYS A 278 27.89 3.18 -4.88
CA LYS A 278 26.83 3.33 -3.85
C LYS A 278 26.46 2.04 -3.12
N VAL A 279 26.86 0.89 -3.66
CA VAL A 279 26.62 -0.45 -3.08
C VAL A 279 27.52 -0.70 -1.86
N VAL A 280 28.68 -0.05 -1.81
CA VAL A 280 29.65 -0.17 -0.72
C VAL A 280 29.08 0.37 0.59
N LEU A 281 28.43 1.54 0.57
CA LEU A 281 27.88 2.20 1.78
C LEU A 281 26.89 1.30 2.53
N LEU A 282 25.86 0.80 1.85
CA LEU A 282 24.85 -0.04 2.49
C LEU A 282 25.38 -1.41 2.92
N THR A 283 26.35 -1.95 2.17
CA THR A 283 26.95 -3.25 2.49
C THR A 283 27.87 -3.13 3.71
N GLU A 284 28.61 -2.03 3.82
CA GLU A 284 29.41 -1.71 5.00
C GLU A 284 28.52 -1.44 6.22
N ILE A 285 27.46 -0.63 6.08
CA ILE A 285 26.50 -0.38 7.17
C ILE A 285 25.87 -1.71 7.65
N GLY A 286 25.36 -2.52 6.72
CA GLY A 286 24.70 -3.79 7.08
C GLY A 286 25.63 -4.86 7.67
N SER A 287 26.94 -4.78 7.41
CA SER A 287 27.91 -5.74 7.95
C SER A 287 28.61 -5.27 9.23
N ARG A 288 28.78 -3.95 9.41
CA ARG A 288 29.46 -3.36 10.58
C ARG A 288 28.50 -2.95 11.69
N PHE A 289 27.34 -2.39 11.35
CA PHE A 289 26.35 -1.94 12.34
C PHE A 289 25.33 -3.04 12.62
N VAL A 290 25.83 -4.24 12.88
CA VAL A 290 25.02 -5.37 13.34
C VAL A 290 24.82 -5.21 14.84
N THR A 291 23.59 -5.44 15.31
CA THR A 291 23.27 -5.40 16.74
C THR A 291 24.20 -6.33 17.51
N LEU A 292 24.81 -5.81 18.57
CA LEU A 292 25.66 -6.62 19.44
C LEU A 292 24.82 -7.74 20.10
N PRO A 293 25.43 -8.87 20.49
CA PRO A 293 24.73 -9.96 21.16
C PRO A 293 23.89 -9.50 22.37
N GLU A 294 24.39 -8.54 23.15
CA GLU A 294 23.75 -7.97 24.33
C GLU A 294 22.57 -7.07 23.98
N GLU A 295 22.69 -6.24 22.93
CA GLU A 295 21.60 -5.39 22.44
C GLU A 295 20.47 -6.24 21.87
N ARG A 296 20.82 -7.30 21.13
CA ARG A 296 19.87 -8.29 20.64
C ARG A 296 19.20 -9.00 21.80
N LEU A 297 19.95 -9.36 22.83
CA LEU A 297 19.40 -9.97 24.04
C LEU A 297 18.43 -9.02 24.75
N LEU A 298 18.81 -7.75 24.95
CA LEU A 298 17.96 -6.72 25.55
C LEU A 298 16.68 -6.51 24.74
N ALA A 299 16.77 -6.45 23.41
CA ALA A 299 15.61 -6.32 22.53
C ALA A 299 14.66 -7.52 22.66
N VAL A 300 15.20 -8.74 22.71
CA VAL A 300 14.40 -9.97 22.89
C VAL A 300 13.76 -10.01 24.28
N VAL A 301 14.51 -9.67 25.33
CA VAL A 301 13.99 -9.59 26.70
C VAL A 301 12.87 -8.55 26.78
N ASN A 302 13.05 -7.36 26.22
CA ASN A 302 12.03 -6.31 26.22
C ASN A 302 10.79 -6.69 25.40
N ALA A 303 10.97 -7.33 24.24
CA ALA A 303 9.86 -7.86 23.44
C ALA A 303 9.07 -8.93 24.19
N LEU A 304 9.77 -9.85 24.87
CA LEU A 304 9.14 -10.84 25.74
C LEU A 304 8.42 -10.16 26.90
N HIS A 305 9.05 -9.21 27.59
CA HIS A 305 8.45 -8.49 28.71
C HIS A 305 7.12 -7.80 28.32
N HIS A 306 7.11 -7.09 27.18
CA HIS A 306 5.88 -6.51 26.64
C HIS A 306 4.83 -7.55 26.24
N ARG A 307 5.23 -8.73 25.76
CA ARG A 307 4.33 -9.85 25.45
C ARG A 307 3.72 -10.45 26.72
N TRP A 308 4.51 -10.56 27.78
CA TRP A 308 4.08 -11.00 29.12
C TRP A 308 3.05 -10.04 29.74
N TYR A 309 3.20 -8.73 29.53
CA TYR A 309 2.19 -7.79 30.01
C TYR A 309 0.82 -7.99 29.36
N LYS A 310 0.77 -8.46 28.12
CA LYS A 310 -0.47 -8.66 27.35
C LYS A 310 -1.11 -10.04 27.52
N TYR A 311 -0.43 -10.97 28.19
CA TYR A 311 -0.90 -12.34 28.30
C TYR A 311 -2.00 -12.46 29.38
N PRO A 312 -3.21 -12.93 29.04
CA PRO A 312 -4.37 -12.92 29.93
C PRO A 312 -4.47 -14.22 30.74
N THR A 313 -3.43 -14.58 31.49
CA THR A 313 -3.52 -15.74 32.41
C THR A 313 -3.28 -15.32 33.85
N ALA A 314 -3.99 -15.99 34.76
CA ALA A 314 -3.82 -15.83 36.19
C ALA A 314 -2.37 -16.19 36.58
N THR A 315 -1.80 -15.47 37.55
CA THR A 315 -0.42 -15.62 38.05
C THR A 315 -0.06 -17.03 38.56
N THR A 316 -1.03 -17.94 38.63
CA THR A 316 -0.90 -19.32 39.13
C THR A 316 -0.83 -20.38 38.03
N GLU A 317 -1.04 -20.04 36.76
CA GLU A 317 -0.95 -21.01 35.65
C GLU A 317 0.50 -21.22 35.18
N GLU A 318 0.82 -22.45 34.74
CA GLU A 318 2.13 -22.76 34.20
C GLU A 318 2.44 -21.95 32.92
N VAL A 319 3.68 -21.46 32.82
CA VAL A 319 4.17 -20.74 31.63
C VAL A 319 3.95 -21.61 30.36
N PRO A 320 3.29 -21.09 29.31
CA PRO A 320 3.06 -21.82 28.07
C PRO A 320 4.33 -22.39 27.44
N GLN A 321 4.25 -23.58 26.85
CA GLN A 321 5.42 -24.28 26.28
C GLN A 321 6.14 -23.49 25.17
N SER A 322 5.42 -22.67 24.39
CA SER A 322 6.03 -21.77 23.39
C SER A 322 6.91 -20.70 24.03
N LEU A 323 6.43 -20.09 25.12
CA LEU A 323 7.17 -19.10 25.90
C LEU A 323 8.33 -19.75 26.68
N LYS A 324 8.16 -20.96 27.21
CA LYS A 324 9.25 -21.74 27.84
C LYS A 324 10.39 -22.00 26.84
N LYS A 325 10.07 -22.32 25.58
CA LYS A 325 11.07 -22.54 24.51
C LYS A 325 11.83 -21.24 24.17
N GLU A 326 11.11 -20.13 24.00
CA GLU A 326 11.71 -18.80 23.76
C GLU A 326 12.60 -18.37 24.93
N LEU A 327 12.12 -18.47 26.18
CA LEU A 327 12.88 -18.21 27.40
C LEU A 327 14.15 -19.07 27.49
N SER A 328 14.07 -20.37 27.18
CA SER A 328 15.23 -21.25 27.19
C SER A 328 16.31 -20.83 26.18
N GLY A 329 15.92 -20.17 25.09
CA GLY A 329 16.84 -19.58 24.12
C GLY A 329 17.47 -18.30 24.64
N VAL A 330 16.69 -17.45 25.30
CA VAL A 330 17.15 -16.21 25.93
C VAL A 330 18.11 -16.49 27.09
N CYS A 331 17.78 -17.41 27.99
CA CYS A 331 18.66 -17.80 29.10
C CYS A 331 20.00 -18.33 28.59
N ARG A 332 20.00 -19.13 27.51
CA ARG A 332 21.25 -19.59 26.88
C ARG A 332 22.10 -18.45 26.32
N ALA A 333 21.49 -17.35 25.89
CA ALA A 333 22.20 -16.17 25.41
C ALA A 333 22.64 -15.23 26.55
N CYS A 334 21.85 -15.08 27.63
CA CYS A 334 22.19 -14.25 28.80
C CYS A 334 23.41 -14.75 29.57
N PHE A 335 23.61 -16.07 29.65
CA PHE A 335 24.69 -16.67 30.44
C PHE A 335 25.93 -17.02 29.59
N SER A 336 26.07 -16.40 28.42
CA SER A 336 27.28 -16.46 27.58
C SER A 336 28.38 -15.58 28.18
N ALA A 337 29.64 -16.01 28.11
CA ALA A 337 30.79 -15.38 28.79
C ALA A 337 31.29 -14.07 28.14
N ASP A 338 30.63 -13.56 27.11
CA ASP A 338 31.11 -12.42 26.29
C ASP A 338 30.57 -11.05 26.72
N ALA A 339 29.80 -10.97 27.81
CA ALA A 339 29.14 -9.74 28.24
C ALA A 339 30.05 -8.84 29.09
N ASP A 340 31.02 -8.15 28.48
CA ASP A 340 31.81 -7.13 29.19
C ASP A 340 31.93 -5.78 28.44
N THR A 341 31.49 -4.74 29.16
CA THR A 341 31.68 -3.29 28.97
C THR A 341 31.05 -2.57 27.76
N PHE A 342 30.14 -1.63 28.08
CA PHE A 342 29.52 -0.70 27.14
C PHE A 342 30.30 0.62 27.09
N ALA A 343 30.71 1.07 25.90
CA ALA A 343 31.16 2.45 25.68
C ALA A 343 29.98 3.27 25.12
N ALA A 344 29.59 4.35 25.81
CA ALA A 344 28.45 5.19 25.39
C ALA A 344 28.72 5.99 24.11
N ILE A 345 29.98 6.11 23.69
CA ILE A 345 30.42 6.81 22.47
C ILE A 345 31.52 5.97 21.83
N LEU A 346 31.25 5.42 20.65
CA LEU A 346 32.22 4.71 19.82
C LEU A 346 32.78 5.67 18.77
N LYS A 347 34.07 5.56 18.46
CA LYS A 347 34.67 6.33 17.35
C LYS A 347 34.38 5.61 16.03
N LEU A 348 33.81 6.34 15.07
CA LEU A 348 33.52 5.81 13.74
C LEU A 348 34.76 5.23 13.04
N GLU A 349 35.94 5.80 13.31
CA GLU A 349 37.23 5.36 12.74
C GLU A 349 37.66 3.96 13.22
N GLU A 350 37.21 3.57 14.41
CA GLU A 350 37.48 2.26 15.02
C GLU A 350 36.49 1.21 14.48
N GLU A 351 35.26 1.62 14.15
CA GLU A 351 34.19 0.73 13.65
C GLU A 351 34.18 0.54 12.12
N SER A 352 34.44 1.58 11.33
CA SER A 352 34.59 1.46 9.86
C SER A 352 35.50 2.52 9.26
N ARG A 353 36.69 2.08 8.83
CA ARG A 353 37.64 2.89 8.06
C ARG A 353 37.09 3.30 6.68
N VAL A 354 36.19 2.49 6.12
CA VAL A 354 35.56 2.74 4.81
C VAL A 354 34.60 3.91 4.89
N LEU A 355 33.80 4.01 5.97
CA LEU A 355 32.89 5.13 6.18
C LEU A 355 33.62 6.44 6.52
N ARG A 356 34.77 6.37 7.20
CA ARG A 356 35.60 7.55 7.47
C ARG A 356 36.09 8.21 6.19
N ASP A 357 36.56 7.41 5.23
CA ASP A 357 37.11 7.91 3.97
C ASP A 357 36.00 8.16 2.91
N PHE A 358 34.72 7.97 3.29
CA PHE A 358 33.57 8.15 2.42
C PHE A 358 33.19 9.62 2.28
N ASN A 359 33.42 10.19 1.11
CA ASN A 359 33.04 11.58 0.83
C ASN A 359 31.55 11.65 0.42
N VAL A 360 30.74 12.35 1.21
CA VAL A 360 29.27 12.44 1.07
C VAL A 360 28.82 13.23 -0.18
N VAL A 361 29.75 13.86 -0.91
CA VAL A 361 29.46 14.81 -2.00
C VAL A 361 28.68 14.17 -3.17
N ASP A 362 28.74 12.85 -3.34
CA ASP A 362 28.11 12.15 -4.47
C ASP A 362 26.88 11.28 -4.12
N VAL A 363 26.45 11.28 -2.84
CA VAL A 363 25.35 10.44 -2.34
C VAL A 363 24.31 11.31 -1.64
N GLU A 364 23.08 11.33 -2.17
CA GLU A 364 21.97 11.93 -1.45
C GLU A 364 21.79 11.20 -0.11
N VAL A 365 21.72 11.96 0.99
CA VAL A 365 21.43 11.40 2.32
C VAL A 365 20.19 10.51 2.19
N PRO A 366 20.19 9.26 2.70
CA PRO A 366 19.05 8.35 2.62
C PRO A 366 17.82 8.93 3.33
N GLY A 367 17.13 9.83 2.66
CA GLY A 367 15.85 10.37 3.08
C GLY A 367 14.79 9.37 2.62
N GLN A 368 14.23 8.61 3.56
CA GLN A 368 12.96 7.90 3.40
C GLN A 368 12.96 6.57 2.62
N TYR A 369 14.11 5.90 2.44
CA TYR A 369 14.14 4.66 1.65
C TYR A 369 14.51 3.42 2.49
N PHE A 370 13.48 2.62 2.71
CA PHE A 370 13.39 1.56 3.71
C PHE A 370 13.96 0.25 3.19
N SER A 371 14.91 -0.36 3.91
CA SER A 371 15.31 -1.77 3.80
C SER A 371 14.63 -2.58 4.92
N THR A 372 14.42 -3.88 4.69
CA THR A 372 13.69 -4.79 5.60
C THR A 372 14.49 -5.29 6.79
N GLN A 373 15.83 -5.28 6.72
CA GLN A 373 16.68 -5.69 7.85
C GLN A 373 17.28 -4.51 8.61
N VAL A 374 17.65 -3.44 7.91
CA VAL A 374 18.21 -2.22 8.51
C VAL A 374 17.49 -1.03 7.91
N ARG A 375 16.81 -0.27 8.78
CA ARG A 375 16.09 0.95 8.42
C ARG A 375 16.79 2.13 9.08
N MET A 376 17.30 3.05 8.26
CA MET A 376 17.74 4.36 8.74
C MET A 376 16.52 5.26 8.87
N VAL A 377 16.37 5.90 10.03
CA VAL A 377 15.33 6.89 10.31
C VAL A 377 16.05 8.15 10.75
N GLU A 378 15.53 9.31 10.34
CA GLU A 378 16.01 10.59 10.86
C GLU A 378 15.79 10.62 12.37
N ASP A 379 16.89 10.68 13.12
CA ASP A 379 16.90 10.76 14.57
C ASP A 379 17.63 12.03 15.01
N ASP A 380 17.18 12.62 16.10
CA ASP A 380 17.72 13.84 16.69
C ASP A 380 17.85 13.58 18.19
N LEU A 381 18.97 13.99 18.78
CA LEU A 381 19.21 13.92 20.23
C LEU A 381 18.11 14.62 21.05
N MET A 382 17.39 15.54 20.40
CA MET A 382 16.27 16.27 21.00
C MET A 382 14.96 15.47 21.02
N TYR A 383 14.89 14.30 20.37
CA TYR A 383 13.74 13.42 20.48
C TYR A 383 13.70 12.72 21.85
N GLY A 384 12.49 12.55 22.36
CA GLY A 384 12.22 11.76 23.56
C GLY A 384 10.85 11.12 23.46
N THR A 385 10.66 10.00 24.14
CA THR A 385 9.35 9.33 24.23
C THR A 385 8.66 9.68 25.55
N PHE A 386 7.33 9.58 25.57
CA PHE A 386 6.58 9.76 26.82
C PHE A 386 6.93 8.71 27.87
N LEU A 387 7.30 7.49 27.44
CA LEU A 387 7.80 6.46 28.36
C LEU A 387 9.07 6.94 29.07
N LYS A 388 10.03 7.52 28.33
CA LYS A 388 11.27 8.04 28.93
C LYS A 388 11.02 9.14 29.95
N VAL A 389 10.04 10.01 29.70
CA VAL A 389 9.63 11.06 30.65
C VAL A 389 9.05 10.45 31.92
N TYR A 390 8.22 9.42 31.80
CA TYR A 390 7.65 8.70 32.93
C TYR A 390 8.73 7.98 33.76
N GLU A 391 9.63 7.23 33.13
CA GLU A 391 10.75 6.56 33.81
C GLU A 391 11.63 7.56 34.56
N ASN A 392 11.97 8.69 33.93
CA ASN A 392 12.74 9.75 34.58
C ASN A 392 12.00 10.35 35.77
N HIS A 393 10.67 10.51 35.70
CA HIS A 393 9.87 10.99 36.82
C HIS A 393 9.84 9.97 37.96
N CYS A 394 9.64 8.68 37.66
CA CYS A 394 9.68 7.61 38.66
C CYS A 394 11.04 7.51 39.34
N ALA A 395 12.13 7.54 38.56
CA ALA A 395 13.50 7.52 39.07
C ALA A 395 13.81 8.73 39.97
N ARG A 396 13.34 9.93 39.60
CA ARG A 396 13.51 11.14 40.43
C ARG A 396 12.77 11.11 41.76
N ASN A 397 11.75 10.25 41.88
CA ASN A 397 10.93 10.11 43.08
C ASN A 397 11.17 8.76 43.77
N ASP A 398 12.26 8.06 43.44
CA ASP A 398 12.63 6.75 44.00
C ASP A 398 11.51 5.70 43.89
N ARG A 399 10.80 5.70 42.76
CA ARG A 399 9.73 4.75 42.43
C ARG A 399 10.12 3.86 41.27
N GLU A 400 9.74 2.60 41.33
CA GLU A 400 9.82 1.69 40.21
C GLU A 400 8.73 2.00 39.17
N ALA A 401 9.11 2.08 37.90
CA ALA A 401 8.20 2.40 36.80
C ALA A 401 7.12 1.32 36.60
N ASP A 402 7.43 0.06 36.93
CA ASP A 402 6.56 -1.11 36.74
C ASP A 402 5.56 -1.33 37.89
N LEU A 403 5.78 -0.69 39.04
CA LEU A 403 4.97 -0.84 40.25
C LEU A 403 3.47 -0.66 40.00
N PRO A 404 3.00 0.34 39.23
CA PRO A 404 1.57 0.50 38.97
C PRO A 404 0.97 -0.63 38.12
N ILE A 405 1.74 -1.23 37.21
CA ILE A 405 1.27 -2.35 36.40
C ILE A 405 1.18 -3.62 37.25
N THR A 406 2.17 -3.84 38.11
CA THR A 406 2.16 -4.95 39.08
C THR A 406 0.96 -4.83 40.02
N TYR A 407 0.75 -3.67 40.62
CA TYR A 407 -0.41 -3.39 41.46
C TYR A 407 -1.74 -3.57 40.71
N PHE A 408 -1.83 -3.06 39.48
CA PHE A 408 -3.02 -3.23 38.64
C PHE A 408 -3.32 -4.71 38.35
N LYS A 409 -2.30 -5.51 38.02
CA LYS A 409 -2.45 -6.95 37.80
C LYS A 409 -2.83 -7.70 39.08
N GLU A 410 -2.25 -7.34 40.22
CA GLU A 410 -2.61 -7.91 41.52
C GLU A 410 -4.08 -7.65 41.87
N GLN A 411 -4.59 -6.45 41.60
CA GLN A 411 -5.99 -6.09 41.84
C GLN A 411 -6.96 -6.73 40.82
N LEU A 412 -6.55 -6.90 39.56
CA LEU A 412 -7.38 -7.48 38.50
C LEU A 412 -7.36 -9.00 38.41
N ASN A 413 -6.41 -9.66 39.07
CA ASN A 413 -6.34 -11.13 39.17
C ASN A 413 -7.64 -11.77 39.69
N GLN A 414 -8.56 -10.98 40.28
CA GLN A 414 -9.86 -11.46 40.76
C GLN A 414 -11.03 -11.27 39.78
N ALA A 415 -10.89 -10.55 38.64
CA ALA A 415 -12.08 -10.09 37.90
C ALA A 415 -12.17 -10.33 36.38
N ILE A 416 -11.10 -10.31 35.55
CA ILE A 416 -11.30 -10.39 34.08
C ILE A 416 -10.14 -11.08 33.34
N SER A 417 -10.48 -12.13 32.57
CA SER A 417 -9.63 -12.80 31.56
C SER A 417 -9.91 -12.23 30.17
N GLY A 418 -9.47 -11.00 29.92
CA GLY A 418 -9.69 -10.29 28.66
C GLY A 418 -8.36 -9.87 28.02
N PRO A 419 -8.22 -9.89 26.68
CA PRO A 419 -7.00 -9.44 26.02
C PRO A 419 -6.79 -7.93 26.21
N ILE A 420 -5.60 -7.54 26.69
CA ILE A 420 -5.19 -6.13 26.78
C ILE A 420 -4.89 -5.63 25.36
N SER A 421 -5.64 -4.61 24.94
CA SER A 421 -5.72 -4.14 23.56
C SER A 421 -4.36 -3.73 22.96
N ARG A 422 -4.18 -3.98 21.65
CA ARG A 422 -2.97 -3.63 20.87
C ARG A 422 -3.01 -2.15 20.50
N GLY A 423 -2.79 -1.26 21.46
CA GLY A 423 -2.95 0.18 21.23
C GLY A 423 -1.68 1.01 21.00
N ARG A 424 -1.84 2.33 20.84
CA ARG A 424 -0.73 3.30 20.80
C ARG A 424 -0.06 3.41 22.17
N PHE A 425 1.15 2.89 22.28
CA PHE A 425 1.91 2.91 23.53
C PHE A 425 2.75 4.21 23.65
N PRO A 426 3.00 4.71 24.88
CA PRO A 426 3.81 5.92 25.11
C PRO A 426 5.25 5.86 24.56
N ASN A 427 5.80 4.68 24.31
CA ASN A 427 7.10 4.48 23.67
C ASN A 427 7.06 4.63 22.14
N LYS A 428 5.88 4.56 21.52
CA LYS A 428 5.69 4.68 20.06
C LYS A 428 5.37 6.10 19.59
N ILE A 429 5.35 7.06 20.51
CA ILE A 429 5.05 8.46 20.26
C ILE A 429 6.24 9.32 20.69
N PRO A 430 7.31 9.41 19.87
CA PRO A 430 8.37 10.36 20.11
C PRO A 430 7.90 11.80 19.87
N PHE A 431 8.48 12.73 20.62
CA PHE A 431 8.29 14.16 20.44
C PHE A 431 9.63 14.90 20.43
N ALA A 432 9.68 15.95 19.63
CA ALA A 432 10.82 16.85 19.53
C ALA A 432 10.79 17.90 20.64
N LYS A 433 11.79 17.91 21.54
CA LYS A 433 11.83 18.87 22.66
C LYS A 433 11.97 20.33 22.20
N ASN A 434 12.62 20.55 21.06
CA ASN A 434 12.90 21.88 20.49
C ASN A 434 11.72 22.46 19.71
N THR A 435 11.00 21.64 18.94
CA THR A 435 9.95 22.08 18.01
C THR A 435 8.55 21.69 18.46
N GLY A 436 8.41 20.80 19.44
CA GLY A 436 7.12 20.27 19.88
C GLY A 436 6.43 19.36 18.86
N LYS A 437 7.13 18.92 17.80
CA LYS A 437 6.58 17.99 16.81
C LYS A 437 6.40 16.61 17.41
N PHE A 438 5.24 16.01 17.19
CA PHE A 438 4.92 14.63 17.55
C PHE A 438 5.00 13.73 16.32
N PHE A 439 5.55 12.53 16.49
CA PHE A 439 5.59 11.50 15.45
C PHE A 439 5.06 10.18 16.02
N GLN A 440 4.55 9.32 15.15
CA GLN A 440 4.16 7.96 15.50
C GLN A 440 5.05 7.01 14.69
N THR A 441 5.81 6.15 15.36
CA THR A 441 6.79 5.28 14.69
C THR A 441 6.15 4.09 13.99
N ASP A 442 5.04 3.58 14.54
CA ASP A 442 4.33 2.42 14.01
C ASP A 442 2.88 2.78 13.69
N PHE A 443 2.49 2.62 12.43
CA PHE A 443 1.11 2.73 11.99
C PHE A 443 0.73 1.48 11.20
N HIS A 444 -0.14 0.65 11.78
CA HIS A 444 -0.68 -0.54 11.15
C HIS A 444 -2.19 -0.55 11.37
N PRO A 445 -3.00 -0.38 10.32
CA PRO A 445 -4.44 -0.54 10.42
C PRO A 445 -4.79 -1.97 10.88
N ALA A 446 -5.79 -2.10 11.74
CA ALA A 446 -6.40 -3.38 12.04
C ALA A 446 -7.57 -3.63 11.08
N TYR A 447 -7.76 -4.87 10.67
CA TYR A 447 -8.83 -5.28 9.76
C TYR A 447 -9.65 -6.41 10.40
N ASP A 448 -10.97 -6.35 10.22
CA ASP A 448 -11.89 -7.42 10.61
C ASP A 448 -11.86 -8.59 9.60
N ALA A 449 -12.65 -9.64 9.87
CA ALA A 449 -12.76 -10.81 8.98
C ALA A 449 -13.31 -10.47 7.58
N ASN A 450 -13.97 -9.32 7.41
CA ASN A 450 -14.49 -8.84 6.13
C ASN A 450 -13.50 -7.92 5.39
N GLY A 451 -12.31 -7.68 5.96
CA GLY A 451 -11.32 -6.76 5.39
C GLY A 451 -11.65 -5.28 5.60
N MET A 452 -12.58 -4.97 6.51
CA MET A 452 -12.92 -3.60 6.90
C MET A 452 -12.02 -3.14 8.04
N ILE A 453 -11.65 -1.85 8.05
CA ILE A 453 -10.81 -1.30 9.11
C ILE A 453 -11.56 -1.38 10.44
N GLU A 454 -10.99 -2.10 11.39
CA GLU A 454 -11.59 -2.30 12.71
C GLU A 454 -10.90 -1.39 13.74
N PHE A 455 -11.72 -0.75 14.57
CA PHE A 455 -11.23 -0.02 15.74
C PHE A 455 -11.37 -0.89 16.99
N ASN A 456 -10.28 -1.55 17.38
CA ASN A 456 -10.26 -2.49 18.51
C ASN A 456 -9.77 -1.85 19.84
N GLU A 457 -9.64 -0.51 19.87
CA GLU A 457 -9.29 0.23 21.09
C GLU A 457 -10.57 0.73 21.79
N PRO A 458 -10.65 0.72 23.13
CA PRO A 458 -11.81 1.22 23.87
C PRO A 458 -11.91 2.76 23.86
N VAL A 459 -10.84 3.48 23.48
CA VAL A 459 -10.77 4.94 23.52
C VAL A 459 -10.40 5.46 22.14
N PRO A 460 -11.15 6.43 21.55
CA PRO A 460 -10.96 6.89 20.17
C PRO A 460 -9.62 7.59 19.90
N SER A 461 -9.00 8.20 20.92
CA SER A 461 -7.67 8.80 20.84
C SER A 461 -6.96 8.78 22.19
N CYS A 462 -5.64 8.63 22.18
CA CYS A 462 -4.83 8.53 23.39
C CYS A 462 -4.54 9.90 24.03
N LEU A 463 -5.57 10.63 24.45
CA LEU A 463 -5.41 11.89 25.19
C LEU A 463 -5.48 11.63 26.71
N THR A 464 -4.36 11.20 27.28
CA THR A 464 -4.27 10.82 28.70
C THR A 464 -4.40 12.03 29.64
N ARG A 465 -4.71 11.79 30.92
CA ARG A 465 -4.81 12.85 31.95
C ARG A 465 -3.54 13.71 32.02
N ASN A 466 -2.35 13.12 31.89
CA ASN A 466 -1.08 13.85 31.92
C ASN A 466 -0.95 14.79 30.71
N MET A 467 -1.39 14.35 29.53
CA MET A 467 -1.41 15.20 28.34
C MET A 467 -2.46 16.31 28.47
N GLN A 468 -3.66 16.01 28.98
CA GLN A 468 -4.68 17.03 29.23
C GLN A 468 -4.22 18.09 30.24
N ALA A 469 -3.53 17.67 31.31
CA ALA A 469 -2.95 18.58 32.28
C ALA A 469 -1.87 19.47 31.65
N PHE A 470 -1.01 18.90 30.80
CA PHE A 470 0.02 19.63 30.08
C PHE A 470 -0.55 20.66 29.10
N PHE A 471 -1.53 20.27 28.28
CA PHE A 471 -2.16 21.17 27.31
C PHE A 471 -3.16 22.15 27.92
N SER A 472 -3.58 21.92 29.18
CA SER A 472 -4.70 22.59 29.85
C SER A 472 -6.04 22.39 29.14
N HIS A 473 -7.13 22.69 29.85
CA HIS A 473 -8.48 22.61 29.28
C HIS A 473 -8.64 23.54 28.08
N PHE A 474 -8.07 24.76 28.15
CA PHE A 474 -8.10 25.73 27.07
C PHE A 474 -7.36 25.25 25.80
N GLY A 475 -6.20 24.62 25.95
CA GLY A 475 -5.44 24.11 24.80
C GLY A 475 -6.12 22.91 24.13
N VAL A 476 -6.78 22.05 24.91
CA VAL A 476 -7.52 20.90 24.38
C VAL A 476 -8.77 21.36 23.63
N GLU A 477 -9.67 22.10 24.27
CA GLU A 477 -10.95 22.49 23.65
C GLU A 477 -10.81 23.60 22.61
N GLY A 478 -9.85 24.51 22.81
CA GLY A 478 -9.58 25.59 21.88
C GLY A 478 -8.74 25.12 20.70
N PHE A 479 -7.47 24.78 20.94
CA PHE A 479 -6.50 24.57 19.87
C PHE A 479 -6.57 23.18 19.25
N ILE A 480 -6.56 22.11 20.05
CA ILE A 480 -6.55 20.73 19.52
C ILE A 480 -7.85 20.43 18.77
N VAL A 481 -9.02 20.72 19.35
CA VAL A 481 -10.30 20.45 18.69
C VAL A 481 -10.45 21.28 17.42
N SER A 482 -10.12 22.58 17.43
CA SER A 482 -10.23 23.42 16.22
C SER A 482 -9.30 22.98 15.10
N THR A 483 -8.05 22.62 15.42
CA THR A 483 -7.10 22.10 14.42
C THR A 483 -7.54 20.75 13.86
N MET A 484 -8.08 19.86 14.71
CA MET A 484 -8.67 18.59 14.25
C MET A 484 -9.86 18.81 13.32
N CYS A 485 -10.77 19.72 13.68
CA CYS A 485 -11.92 20.08 12.84
C CYS A 485 -11.47 20.70 11.50
N ALA A 486 -10.51 21.62 11.52
CA ALA A 486 -9.96 22.24 10.32
C ALA A 486 -9.27 21.21 9.41
N ALA A 487 -8.49 20.29 9.98
CA ALA A 487 -7.87 19.20 9.24
C ALA A 487 -8.92 18.25 8.62
N ALA A 488 -9.95 17.88 9.38
CA ALA A 488 -11.05 17.06 8.88
C ALA A 488 -11.81 17.74 7.74
N GLN A 489 -12.12 19.04 7.86
CA GLN A 489 -12.77 19.83 6.82
C GLN A 489 -11.90 19.95 5.56
N ALA A 490 -10.59 20.13 5.72
CA ALA A 490 -9.65 20.19 4.60
C ALA A 490 -9.63 18.87 3.79
N VAL A 491 -9.74 17.73 4.49
CA VAL A 491 -9.79 16.40 3.88
C VAL A 491 -11.13 16.11 3.19
N VAL A 492 -12.25 16.54 3.78
CA VAL A 492 -13.61 16.29 3.27
C VAL A 492 -14.03 17.25 2.14
N SER A 493 -13.27 18.33 1.91
CA SER A 493 -13.53 19.26 0.81
C SER A 493 -13.72 18.54 -0.54
N PRO A 494 -14.79 18.79 -1.31
CA PRO A 494 -15.14 18.01 -2.50
C PRO A 494 -14.02 17.87 -3.53
N LYS A 495 -13.22 18.93 -3.72
CA LYS A 495 -12.07 18.94 -4.63
C LYS A 495 -10.93 18.05 -4.13
N GLN A 496 -10.67 18.07 -2.82
CA GLN A 496 -9.56 17.34 -2.21
C GLN A 496 -9.90 15.88 -1.95
N SER A 497 -11.15 15.60 -1.56
CA SER A 497 -11.65 14.26 -1.24
C SER A 497 -11.43 13.29 -2.40
N GLN A 498 -11.68 13.72 -3.64
CA GLN A 498 -11.46 12.89 -4.83
C GLN A 498 -9.99 12.58 -5.08
N HIS A 499 -9.10 13.57 -4.90
CA HIS A 499 -7.66 13.38 -5.06
C HIS A 499 -7.09 12.46 -3.98
N LEU A 500 -7.53 12.65 -2.73
CA LEU A 500 -7.11 11.83 -1.60
C LEU A 500 -7.65 10.40 -1.73
N TRP A 501 -8.87 10.22 -2.24
CA TRP A 501 -9.48 8.90 -2.41
C TRP A 501 -8.59 7.99 -3.24
N HIS A 502 -8.10 8.42 -4.40
CA HIS A 502 -7.24 7.59 -5.24
C HIS A 502 -5.89 7.29 -4.57
N GLN A 503 -5.33 8.25 -3.84
CA GLN A 503 -4.09 8.03 -3.09
C GLN A 503 -4.30 6.99 -1.98
N LEU A 504 -5.32 7.16 -1.14
CA LEU A 504 -5.66 6.22 -0.08
C LEU A 504 -6.01 4.85 -0.64
N THR A 505 -6.76 4.77 -1.75
CA THR A 505 -7.12 3.49 -2.36
C THR A 505 -5.89 2.71 -2.82
N MET A 506 -4.88 3.38 -3.39
CA MET A 506 -3.61 2.74 -3.74
C MET A 506 -2.91 2.17 -2.49
N PHE A 507 -2.81 2.95 -1.41
CA PHE A 507 -2.21 2.49 -0.15
C PHE A 507 -3.01 1.33 0.47
N PHE A 508 -4.33 1.45 0.59
CA PHE A 508 -5.18 0.41 1.16
C PHE A 508 -5.20 -0.86 0.33
N ARG A 509 -5.15 -0.77 -1.00
CA ARG A 509 -5.03 -1.93 -1.88
C ARG A 509 -3.78 -2.73 -1.53
N ASP A 510 -2.64 -2.07 -1.41
CA ASP A 510 -1.36 -2.73 -1.14
C ASP A 510 -1.31 -3.31 0.29
N GLU A 511 -1.85 -2.58 1.27
CA GLU A 511 -1.99 -3.06 2.65
C GLU A 511 -2.93 -4.28 2.75
N LEU A 512 -4.10 -4.26 2.10
CA LEU A 512 -5.05 -5.38 2.09
C LEU A 512 -4.46 -6.62 1.41
N LEU A 513 -3.67 -6.44 0.35
CA LEU A 513 -2.94 -7.53 -0.28
C LEU A 513 -1.91 -8.12 0.68
N SER A 514 -1.16 -7.29 1.41
CA SER A 514 -0.23 -7.74 2.45
C SER A 514 -0.95 -8.47 3.58
N TRP A 515 -2.07 -7.92 4.05
CA TRP A 515 -2.89 -8.50 5.11
C TRP A 515 -3.46 -9.87 4.72
N SER A 516 -4.03 -9.99 3.52
CA SER A 516 -4.58 -11.28 3.04
C SER A 516 -3.51 -12.36 2.94
N LEU A 517 -2.30 -12.02 2.49
CA LEU A 517 -1.16 -12.94 2.45
C LEU A 517 -0.70 -13.37 3.85
N ARG A 518 -0.68 -12.43 4.81
CA ARG A 518 -0.39 -12.75 6.22
C ARG A 518 -1.45 -13.65 6.84
N GLY A 519 -2.73 -13.33 6.63
CA GLY A 519 -3.85 -14.13 7.13
C GLY A 519 -3.84 -15.57 6.61
N VAL A 520 -3.52 -15.79 5.33
CA VAL A 520 -3.34 -17.15 4.79
C VAL A 520 -2.18 -17.88 5.47
N THR A 521 -1.06 -17.19 5.72
CA THR A 521 0.10 -17.80 6.40
C THR A 521 -0.23 -18.16 7.84
N GLU A 522 -0.89 -17.26 8.57
CA GLU A 522 -1.35 -17.49 9.95
C GLU A 522 -2.39 -18.62 10.03
N LEU A 523 -3.32 -18.72 9.07
CA LEU A 523 -4.28 -19.83 8.99
C LEU A 523 -3.58 -21.16 8.72
N VAL A 524 -2.59 -21.19 7.84
CA VAL A 524 -1.79 -22.39 7.57
C VAL A 524 -0.99 -22.78 8.81
N GLU A 525 -0.34 -21.83 9.49
CA GLU A 525 0.36 -22.10 10.77
C GLU A 525 -0.61 -22.59 11.85
N ALA A 526 -1.79 -21.98 11.97
CA ALA A 526 -2.83 -22.38 12.91
C ALA A 526 -3.36 -23.79 12.61
N ALA A 527 -3.56 -24.14 11.34
CA ALA A 527 -3.98 -25.48 10.92
C ALA A 527 -2.91 -26.54 11.22
N LEU A 528 -1.63 -26.16 11.13
CA LEU A 528 -0.49 -27.05 11.41
C LEU A 528 -0.12 -27.11 12.89
N THR A 529 -0.74 -26.30 13.76
CA THR A 529 -0.35 -26.26 15.17
C THR A 529 -0.83 -27.55 15.88
N PRO A 530 0.05 -28.29 16.59
CA PRO A 530 -0.35 -29.53 17.28
C PRO A 530 -1.50 -29.34 18.28
N ARG A 531 -1.66 -28.15 18.85
CA ARG A 531 -2.77 -27.81 19.74
C ARG A 531 -4.12 -27.84 19.01
N ASN A 532 -4.19 -27.32 17.79
CA ASN A 532 -5.43 -27.25 17.00
C ASN A 532 -5.74 -28.59 16.33
N LEU A 533 -4.70 -29.30 15.84
CA LEU A 533 -4.83 -30.66 15.31
C LEU A 533 -5.37 -31.66 16.35
N ARG A 534 -5.04 -31.48 17.64
CA ARG A 534 -5.60 -32.28 18.75
C ARG A 534 -7.07 -31.99 19.06
N MET A 535 -7.59 -30.85 18.61
CA MET A 535 -9.01 -30.49 18.76
C MET A 535 -9.85 -30.92 17.55
N MET A 536 -9.23 -31.48 16.49
CA MET A 536 -9.96 -32.06 15.37
C MET A 536 -10.60 -33.39 15.76
N ASP A 537 -11.72 -33.71 15.09
CA ASP A 537 -12.38 -35.00 15.26
C ASP A 537 -11.39 -36.16 14.96
N PRO A 538 -11.25 -37.14 15.88
CA PRO A 538 -10.33 -38.27 15.72
C PRO A 538 -10.48 -39.04 14.41
N ALA A 539 -11.65 -39.01 13.76
CA ALA A 539 -11.89 -39.65 12.47
C ALA A 539 -11.02 -39.07 11.32
N TRP A 540 -10.49 -37.86 11.49
CA TRP A 540 -9.59 -37.22 10.52
C TRP A 540 -8.15 -37.71 10.61
N HIS A 541 -7.81 -38.56 11.59
CA HIS A 541 -6.46 -39.07 11.82
C HIS A 541 -5.36 -37.98 11.80
N PRO A 542 -5.48 -36.89 12.60
CA PRO A 542 -4.52 -35.77 12.59
C PRO A 542 -3.09 -36.12 13.05
N TRP A 543 -2.83 -37.38 13.43
CA TRP A 543 -1.54 -37.93 13.84
C TRP A 543 -0.83 -38.76 12.77
N SER A 544 -1.48 -39.05 11.64
CA SER A 544 -0.93 -39.77 10.49
C SER A 544 -0.20 -38.81 9.55
#